data_AF-J4UMW0-F1
#
_entry.id   AF-J4UMW0-F1
#
_cell.length_a   1.000
_cell.length_b   1.000
_cell.length_c   1.000
_cell.angle_alpha   90.00
_cell.angle_beta   90.00
_cell.angle_gamma   90.00
#
_symmetry.space_group_name_H-M   'P 1'
#
loop_
_entity.id
_entity.type
_entity.pdbx_description
1 polymer ?
#
loop_
_entity_poly.entity_id
_entity_poly.type
_entity_poly.pdbx_seq_one_letter_code
_entity_poly.pdbx_strand_id
1 'polypeptide(L)'
;MPFIAPVITLSLALLASASPLLSYRAENATKCDARNLCSGVESTASLAGLYVCGDSRLGPLALVKDKYSMKGELGSILDNYEPFGKICPAAFLQKYGNGKGWFEYPPKDGFELGNDGEAIKSNYTLCPGDKLDRIGHENGTFLAPLGTPYEQRSLVPANMATNPKASEQVFSSPVLQELAIVKNLTVEAGPIAPWFEQPGNGMQFHLAMPVWQAVRDGFLVELCKPATYACGNRPGTNFQTWLTCNMSGRWETAGECAADQHCKLHSANTVPSCEAKKLSAN
;
A
#
# COMPACT_ATOMS: atom_id res chain seq x y z
N MET A 1 4.71 64.71 -45.51
CA MET A 1 4.28 63.83 -44.40
C MET A 1 5.01 62.50 -44.54
N PRO A 2 6.06 62.22 -43.76
CA PRO A 2 6.69 60.91 -43.73
C PRO A 2 6.05 60.07 -42.61
N PHE A 3 5.53 58.90 -42.95
CA PHE A 3 5.12 57.88 -41.98
C PHE A 3 6.30 56.94 -41.75
N ILE A 4 6.88 57.01 -40.55
CA ILE A 4 7.89 56.06 -40.07
C ILE A 4 7.14 54.88 -39.45
N ALA A 5 7.27 53.68 -40.03
CA ALA A 5 6.81 52.44 -39.40
C ALA A 5 7.98 51.80 -38.63
N PRO A 6 7.83 51.43 -37.35
CA PRO A 6 8.88 50.75 -36.62
C PRO A 6 8.85 49.25 -36.96
N VAL A 7 9.99 48.72 -37.37
CA VAL A 7 10.23 47.28 -37.50
C VAL A 7 10.50 46.74 -36.10
N ILE A 8 9.54 46.04 -35.51
CA ILE A 8 9.72 45.34 -34.24
C ILE A 8 10.33 43.98 -34.56
N THR A 9 11.63 43.83 -34.34
CA THR A 9 12.32 42.54 -34.38
C THR A 9 11.94 41.74 -33.13
N LEU A 10 11.10 40.72 -33.32
CA LEU A 10 10.76 39.75 -32.29
C LEU A 10 11.92 38.75 -32.13
N SER A 11 12.86 39.07 -31.23
CA SER A 11 13.93 38.15 -30.84
C SER A 11 13.33 36.98 -30.04
N LEU A 12 13.25 35.81 -30.66
CA LEU A 12 12.87 34.56 -30.02
C LEU A 12 14.03 34.09 -29.12
N ALA A 13 14.04 34.52 -27.86
CA ALA A 13 14.96 33.99 -26.87
C ALA A 13 14.47 32.59 -26.47
N LEU A 14 15.10 31.53 -26.99
CA LEU A 14 15.04 30.20 -26.39
C LEU A 14 15.72 30.27 -25.02
N LEU A 15 14.93 30.53 -23.98
CA LEU A 15 15.34 30.24 -22.62
C LEU A 15 15.29 28.72 -22.45
N ALA A 16 16.42 28.07 -22.67
CA ALA A 16 16.64 26.74 -22.16
C ALA A 16 16.48 26.81 -20.64
N SER A 17 15.35 26.33 -20.14
CA SER A 17 15.10 26.15 -18.71
C SER A 17 16.07 25.07 -18.21
N ALA A 18 17.23 25.49 -17.74
CA ALA A 18 18.06 24.65 -16.90
C ALA A 18 17.34 24.54 -15.56
N SER A 19 16.59 23.44 -15.38
CA SER A 19 16.13 23.04 -14.06
C SER A 19 17.36 23.01 -13.14
N PRO A 20 17.30 23.59 -11.93
CA PRO A 20 18.36 23.37 -10.97
C PRO A 20 18.38 21.87 -10.69
N LEU A 21 19.37 21.17 -11.24
CA LEU A 21 19.76 19.87 -10.73
C LEU A 21 20.07 20.12 -9.27
N LEU A 22 19.14 19.75 -8.39
CA LEU A 22 19.48 19.40 -7.02
C LEU A 22 20.67 18.47 -7.16
N SER A 23 21.84 18.95 -6.75
CA SER A 23 23.03 18.15 -6.55
C SER A 23 22.70 17.22 -5.37
N TYR A 24 21.86 16.21 -5.65
CA TYR A 24 21.76 15.04 -4.83
C TYR A 24 23.12 14.40 -4.98
N ARG A 25 23.91 14.56 -3.93
CA ARG A 25 25.18 13.88 -3.75
C ARG A 25 24.90 12.41 -4.01
N ALA A 26 25.21 11.94 -5.22
CA ALA A 26 25.26 10.53 -5.57
C ALA A 26 26.48 9.96 -4.86
N GLU A 27 26.41 9.92 -3.53
CA GLU A 27 27.36 9.20 -2.70
C GLU A 27 27.09 7.72 -2.94
N ASN A 28 27.91 7.14 -3.82
CA ASN A 28 28.07 5.72 -4.08
C ASN A 28 26.78 4.91 -3.85
N ALA A 29 25.96 4.75 -4.90
CA ALA A 29 25.12 3.57 -5.02
C ALA A 29 26.07 2.37 -5.03
N THR A 30 26.40 1.88 -3.84
CA THR A 30 27.25 0.72 -3.63
C THR A 30 26.52 -0.41 -4.29
N LYS A 31 27.00 -0.83 -5.47
CA LYS A 31 26.41 -1.94 -6.22
C LYS A 31 26.27 -3.10 -5.25
N CYS A 32 25.07 -3.65 -5.13
CA CYS A 32 24.82 -4.69 -4.14
C CYS A 32 25.83 -5.81 -4.30
N ASP A 33 26.36 -6.29 -3.18
CA ASP A 33 27.19 -7.47 -3.20
C ASP A 33 26.33 -8.61 -3.75
N ALA A 34 26.63 -9.02 -4.98
CA ALA A 34 25.91 -10.09 -5.66
C ALA A 34 26.03 -11.42 -4.89
N ARG A 35 27.00 -11.55 -3.98
CA ARG A 35 27.17 -12.71 -3.09
C ARG A 35 26.40 -12.58 -1.78
N ASN A 36 26.03 -11.37 -1.37
CA ASN A 36 25.26 -11.12 -0.15
C ASN A 36 24.45 -9.81 -0.22
N LEU A 37 23.25 -9.91 -0.80
CA LEU A 37 22.30 -8.79 -0.88
C LEU A 37 21.92 -8.23 0.50
N CYS A 38 22.02 -9.04 1.56
CA CYS A 38 21.63 -8.69 2.92
C CYS A 38 22.78 -8.13 3.78
N SER A 39 23.94 -7.89 3.18
CA SER A 39 25.08 -7.28 3.88
C SER A 39 24.67 -5.93 4.47
N GLY A 40 24.89 -5.75 5.78
CA GLY A 40 24.53 -4.53 6.53
C GLY A 40 23.08 -4.47 7.04
N VAL A 41 22.26 -5.52 6.85
CA VAL A 41 20.93 -5.63 7.47
C VAL A 41 21.02 -6.44 8.76
N GLU A 42 20.44 -5.93 9.84
CA GLU A 42 20.26 -6.70 11.08
C GLU A 42 19.14 -7.74 10.91
N SER A 43 19.54 -8.99 10.63
CA SER A 43 18.60 -10.09 10.41
C SER A 43 18.12 -10.71 11.72
N THR A 44 16.82 -10.98 11.82
CA THR A 44 16.26 -11.80 12.89
C THR A 44 16.06 -13.24 12.41
N ALA A 45 16.70 -14.22 13.08
CA ALA A 45 16.73 -15.61 12.62
C ALA A 45 15.33 -16.25 12.46
N SER A 46 14.39 -15.95 13.38
CA SER A 46 13.00 -16.43 13.29
C SER A 46 12.22 -15.82 12.12
N LEU A 47 12.69 -14.72 11.54
CA LEU A 47 12.05 -13.99 10.45
C LEU A 47 12.67 -14.28 9.08
N ALA A 48 13.83 -14.94 9.02
CA ALA A 48 14.60 -15.18 7.79
C ALA A 48 13.83 -15.98 6.71
N GLY A 49 12.87 -16.82 7.12
CA GLY A 49 12.00 -17.55 6.19
C GLY A 49 10.77 -16.76 5.71
N LEU A 50 10.47 -15.63 6.35
CA LEU A 50 9.23 -14.87 6.14
C LEU A 50 9.47 -13.55 5.43
N TYR A 51 10.59 -12.90 5.71
CA TYR A 51 10.89 -11.55 5.24
C TYR A 51 12.22 -11.48 4.50
N VAL A 52 12.34 -10.52 3.59
CA VAL A 52 13.60 -10.24 2.90
C VAL A 52 14.67 -9.93 3.96
N CYS A 53 15.81 -10.62 3.89
CA CYS A 53 16.92 -10.49 4.84
C CYS A 53 16.56 -10.72 6.32
N GLY A 54 15.43 -11.38 6.62
CA GLY A 54 14.98 -11.59 7.99
C GLY A 54 14.59 -10.31 8.73
N ASP A 55 14.23 -9.26 8.01
CA ASP A 55 13.80 -7.97 8.57
C ASP A 55 12.40 -7.61 8.06
N SER A 56 11.44 -7.46 8.98
CA SER A 56 10.03 -7.23 8.63
C SER A 56 9.77 -5.94 7.86
N ARG A 57 10.67 -4.95 7.97
CA ARG A 57 10.58 -3.68 7.25
C ARG A 57 10.78 -3.86 5.74
N LEU A 58 11.50 -4.90 5.34
CA LEU A 58 11.84 -5.18 3.94
C LEU A 58 10.77 -5.99 3.20
N GLY A 59 9.63 -6.26 3.84
CA GLY A 59 8.49 -6.94 3.22
C GLY A 59 8.66 -8.45 3.11
N PRO A 60 7.58 -9.16 2.73
CA PRO A 60 7.58 -10.62 2.72
C PRO A 60 8.53 -11.15 1.64
N LEU A 61 9.19 -12.26 1.96
CA LEU A 61 10.19 -12.88 1.10
C LEU A 61 9.62 -13.31 -0.27
N ALA A 62 8.31 -13.59 -0.32
CA ALA A 62 7.57 -13.93 -1.53
C ALA A 62 7.61 -12.82 -2.59
N LEU A 63 7.73 -11.53 -2.21
CA LEU A 63 7.84 -10.42 -3.17
C LEU A 63 9.04 -10.55 -4.10
N VAL A 64 10.14 -11.11 -3.59
CA VAL A 64 11.40 -11.22 -4.32
C VAL A 64 11.60 -12.62 -4.90
N LYS A 65 11.17 -13.66 -4.19
CA LYS A 65 11.37 -15.05 -4.63
C LYS A 65 10.33 -15.55 -5.61
N ASP A 66 9.11 -15.02 -5.53
CA ASP A 66 7.95 -15.66 -6.15
C ASP A 66 7.00 -14.65 -6.82
N LYS A 67 7.57 -13.53 -7.29
CA LYS A 67 6.82 -12.44 -7.94
C LYS A 67 5.88 -12.94 -9.04
N TYR A 68 6.33 -13.94 -9.81
CA TYR A 68 5.58 -14.53 -10.92
C TYR A 68 4.49 -15.54 -10.51
N SER A 69 4.47 -16.00 -9.25
CA SER A 69 3.39 -16.85 -8.74
C SER A 69 2.26 -16.06 -8.09
N MET A 70 2.45 -14.76 -7.86
CA MET A 70 1.35 -13.85 -7.52
C MET A 70 0.48 -13.67 -8.76
N LYS A 71 -0.71 -14.29 -8.74
CA LYS A 71 -1.69 -14.28 -9.85
C LYS A 71 -2.89 -13.39 -9.49
N GLY A 72 -3.69 -13.03 -10.49
CA GLY A 72 -4.89 -12.19 -10.30
C GLY A 72 -4.56 -10.70 -10.19
N GLU A 73 -5.45 -9.88 -9.61
CA GLU A 73 -5.24 -8.42 -9.55
C GLU A 73 -3.94 -8.06 -8.80
N LEU A 74 -3.60 -8.83 -7.76
CA LEU A 74 -2.38 -8.59 -6.98
C LEU A 74 -1.12 -8.78 -7.84
N GLY A 75 -1.11 -9.76 -8.76
CA GLY A 75 0.00 -9.92 -9.71
C GLY A 75 0.15 -8.69 -10.59
N SER A 76 -0.95 -8.25 -11.20
CA SER A 76 -0.97 -7.07 -12.09
C SER A 76 -0.55 -5.77 -11.39
N ILE A 77 -0.95 -5.57 -10.13
CA ILE A 77 -0.53 -4.40 -9.33
C ILE A 77 0.98 -4.43 -9.07
N LEU A 78 1.63 -5.59 -9.10
CA LEU A 78 3.05 -5.74 -8.78
C LEU A 78 3.94 -5.87 -10.02
N ASP A 79 3.40 -5.86 -11.24
CA ASP A 79 4.16 -6.18 -12.46
C ASP A 79 5.47 -5.37 -12.57
N ASN A 80 5.45 -4.06 -12.30
CA ASN A 80 6.65 -3.22 -12.36
C ASN A 80 7.26 -2.89 -10.98
N TYR A 81 6.80 -3.53 -9.92
CA TYR A 81 7.30 -3.25 -8.58
C TYR A 81 8.71 -3.82 -8.36
N GLU A 82 9.67 -2.94 -8.08
CA GLU A 82 11.02 -3.28 -7.63
C GLU A 82 11.18 -2.77 -6.17
N PRO A 83 11.11 -3.63 -5.15
CA PRO A 83 10.95 -3.20 -3.75
C PRO A 83 11.98 -2.19 -3.22
N PHE A 84 13.20 -2.23 -3.76
CA PHE A 84 14.31 -1.37 -3.34
C PHE A 84 14.85 -0.53 -4.51
N GLY A 85 14.13 -0.47 -5.64
CA GLY A 85 14.61 0.13 -6.87
C GLY A 85 16.03 -0.32 -7.22
N LYS A 86 16.95 0.65 -7.33
CA LYS A 86 18.35 0.41 -7.71
C LYS A 86 19.33 0.36 -6.54
N ILE A 87 18.85 0.30 -5.29
CA ILE A 87 19.69 0.25 -4.10
C ILE A 87 19.50 -1.06 -3.31
N CYS A 88 20.45 -1.34 -2.42
CA CYS A 88 20.44 -2.57 -1.62
C CYS A 88 19.57 -2.42 -0.37
N PRO A 89 19.08 -3.53 0.21
CA PRO A 89 18.26 -3.49 1.43
C PRO A 89 18.82 -2.64 2.57
N ALA A 90 20.11 -2.75 2.89
CA ALA A 90 20.73 -1.93 3.94
C ALA A 90 20.73 -0.44 3.60
N ALA A 91 21.03 -0.08 2.35
CA ALA A 91 21.00 1.31 1.88
C ALA A 91 19.57 1.86 1.86
N PHE A 92 18.58 1.03 1.53
CA PHE A 92 17.17 1.39 1.58
C PHE A 92 16.72 1.73 3.01
N LEU A 93 17.05 0.87 3.98
CA LEU A 93 16.76 1.12 5.40
C LEU A 93 17.49 2.35 5.93
N GLN A 94 18.72 2.59 5.49
CA GLN A 94 19.48 3.78 5.87
C GLN A 94 18.85 5.06 5.30
N LYS A 95 18.46 5.05 4.02
CA LYS A 95 17.91 6.21 3.32
C LYS A 95 16.53 6.61 3.83
N TYR A 96 15.68 5.63 4.11
CA TYR A 96 14.27 5.85 4.44
C TYR A 96 13.90 5.58 5.90
N GLY A 97 14.85 5.17 6.74
CA GLY A 97 14.60 4.94 8.17
C GLY A 97 14.49 6.22 8.97
N ASN A 98 13.62 6.23 9.98
CA ASN A 98 13.44 7.37 10.90
C ASN A 98 14.32 7.29 12.17
N GLY A 99 15.23 6.31 12.24
CA GLY A 99 16.08 6.05 13.41
C GLY A 99 15.35 5.42 14.62
N LYS A 100 14.05 5.20 14.55
CA LYS A 100 13.20 4.63 15.62
C LYS A 100 12.68 3.23 15.28
N GLY A 101 13.40 2.51 14.42
CA GLY A 101 13.02 1.16 13.98
C GLY A 101 11.90 1.14 12.93
N TRP A 102 11.54 2.28 12.33
CA TRP A 102 10.57 2.33 11.23
C TRP A 102 10.99 3.32 10.14
N PHE A 103 10.08 3.61 9.21
CA PHE A 103 10.31 4.49 8.07
C PHE A 103 9.94 5.94 8.34
N GLU A 104 10.66 6.85 7.68
CA GLU A 104 10.33 8.26 7.52
C GLU A 104 9.44 8.42 6.28
N TYR A 105 8.22 8.92 6.51
CA TYR A 105 7.22 9.11 5.47
C TYR A 105 7.37 10.49 4.80
N PRO A 106 6.90 10.65 3.56
CA PRO A 106 6.96 11.94 2.87
C PRO A 106 6.15 13.00 3.63
N PRO A 107 6.54 14.29 3.54
CA PRO A 107 5.78 15.37 4.14
C PRO A 107 4.40 15.53 3.48
N LYS A 108 3.54 16.34 4.09
CA LYS A 108 2.24 16.75 3.52
C LYS A 108 1.40 15.56 3.02
N ASP A 109 1.34 14.51 3.83
CA ASP A 109 0.53 13.32 3.56
C ASP A 109 0.91 12.57 2.27
N GLY A 110 2.12 12.81 1.74
CA GLY A 110 2.62 12.15 0.54
C GLY A 110 1.98 12.60 -0.77
N PHE A 111 1.25 13.72 -0.78
CA PHE A 111 0.86 14.36 -2.03
C PHE A 111 2.06 14.98 -2.75
N GLU A 112 2.07 14.97 -4.09
CA GLU A 112 3.05 15.76 -4.84
C GLU A 112 2.96 17.23 -4.46
N LEU A 113 4.11 17.91 -4.47
CA LEU A 113 4.20 19.32 -4.12
C LEU A 113 4.28 20.18 -5.38
N GLY A 114 3.55 21.29 -5.38
CA GLY A 114 3.65 22.33 -6.39
C GLY A 114 4.95 23.12 -6.28
N ASN A 115 5.15 24.06 -7.20
CA ASN A 115 6.32 24.95 -7.20
C ASN A 115 6.40 25.85 -5.95
N ASP A 116 5.28 26.03 -5.25
CA ASP A 116 5.16 26.76 -3.99
C ASP A 116 5.46 25.88 -2.75
N GLY A 117 5.71 24.59 -2.93
CA GLY A 117 5.94 23.63 -1.86
C GLY A 117 4.65 23.16 -1.16
N GLU A 118 3.47 23.54 -1.67
CA GLU A 118 2.19 23.07 -1.13
C GLU A 118 1.71 21.81 -1.82
N ALA A 119 0.92 21.02 -1.10
CA ALA A 119 0.36 19.77 -1.61
C ALA A 119 -0.60 20.05 -2.76
N ILE A 120 -0.38 19.38 -3.90
CA ILE A 120 -1.31 19.34 -5.01
C ILE A 120 -2.44 18.39 -4.63
N LYS A 121 -3.50 18.94 -4.03
CA LYS A 121 -4.71 18.20 -3.66
C LYS A 121 -5.94 19.09 -3.72
N SER A 122 -7.11 18.48 -3.85
CA SER A 122 -8.40 19.16 -3.78
C SER A 122 -9.46 18.28 -3.14
N ASN A 123 -10.53 18.89 -2.64
CA ASN A 123 -11.69 18.14 -2.16
C ASN A 123 -12.38 17.48 -3.36
N TYR A 124 -12.57 16.17 -3.27
CA TYR A 124 -13.22 15.36 -4.29
C TYR A 124 -14.34 14.54 -3.65
N THR A 125 -15.46 14.39 -4.36
CA THR A 125 -16.57 13.55 -3.90
C THR A 125 -16.55 12.22 -4.63
N LEU A 126 -16.23 11.16 -3.90
CA LEU A 126 -16.40 9.80 -4.38
C LEU A 126 -17.89 9.44 -4.36
N CYS A 127 -18.38 8.89 -5.46
CA CYS A 127 -19.78 8.58 -5.69
C CYS A 127 -20.07 7.08 -5.50
N PRO A 128 -21.32 6.70 -5.14
CA PRO A 128 -21.73 5.31 -5.06
C PRO A 128 -21.35 4.51 -6.31
N GLY A 129 -20.68 3.38 -6.12
CA GLY A 129 -20.18 2.53 -7.18
C GLY A 129 -18.71 2.74 -7.54
N ASP A 130 -18.08 3.85 -7.14
CA ASP A 130 -16.63 4.02 -7.29
C ASP A 130 -15.89 2.90 -6.58
N LYS A 131 -14.92 2.30 -7.29
CA LYS A 131 -14.13 1.17 -6.79
C LYS A 131 -12.73 1.62 -6.42
N LEU A 132 -12.35 1.25 -5.21
CA LEU A 132 -11.10 1.64 -4.57
C LEU A 132 -10.41 0.39 -4.08
N ASP A 133 -9.13 0.53 -3.76
CA ASP A 133 -8.42 -0.50 -3.03
C ASP A 133 -7.43 0.08 -2.00
N ARG A 134 -6.92 -0.82 -1.16
CA ARG A 134 -5.91 -0.52 -0.16
C ARG A 134 -4.97 -1.68 0.06
N ILE A 135 -3.71 -1.34 0.31
CA ILE A 135 -2.69 -2.27 0.82
C ILE A 135 -2.20 -1.75 2.18
N GLY A 136 -2.46 -2.52 3.23
CA GLY A 136 -2.19 -2.14 4.62
C GLY A 136 -3.40 -2.31 5.52
N HIS A 137 -3.23 -2.09 6.83
CA HIS A 137 -4.32 -2.25 7.81
C HIS A 137 -5.46 -1.22 7.60
N GLU A 138 -6.68 -1.60 7.97
CA GLU A 138 -7.91 -0.77 7.93
C GLU A 138 -7.88 0.46 8.87
N ASN A 139 -6.84 0.59 9.70
CA ASN A 139 -6.62 1.76 10.57
C ASN A 139 -6.07 2.97 9.82
N GLY A 140 -5.59 2.79 8.60
CA GLY A 140 -5.14 3.90 7.78
C GLY A 140 -6.29 4.64 7.09
N THR A 141 -5.95 5.80 6.53
CA THR A 141 -6.89 6.76 5.94
C THR A 141 -6.70 6.96 4.44
N PHE A 142 -5.80 6.21 3.80
CA PHE A 142 -5.49 6.35 2.37
C PHE A 142 -6.05 5.19 1.56
N LEU A 143 -6.69 5.52 0.44
CA LEU A 143 -7.14 4.59 -0.60
C LEU A 143 -6.55 5.01 -1.94
N ALA A 144 -6.52 4.09 -2.90
CA ALA A 144 -6.24 4.39 -4.30
C ALA A 144 -7.39 3.90 -5.19
N PRO A 145 -7.50 4.36 -6.45
CA PRO A 145 -8.34 3.69 -7.44
C PRO A 145 -8.00 2.20 -7.52
N LEU A 146 -9.03 1.35 -7.64
CA LEU A 146 -8.86 -0.09 -7.78
C LEU A 146 -7.89 -0.43 -8.92
N GLY A 147 -6.87 -1.24 -8.63
CA GLY A 147 -5.88 -1.68 -9.61
C GLY A 147 -4.68 -0.76 -9.80
N THR A 148 -4.55 0.32 -9.01
CA THR A 148 -3.38 1.22 -9.09
C THR A 148 -2.09 0.41 -8.87
N PRO A 149 -1.08 0.46 -9.75
CA PRO A 149 0.18 -0.27 -9.58
C PRO A 149 0.89 0.10 -8.27
N TYR A 150 1.62 -0.84 -7.66
CA TYR A 150 2.24 -0.65 -6.35
C TYR A 150 3.31 0.45 -6.38
N GLU A 151 4.10 0.49 -7.44
CA GLU A 151 5.12 1.50 -7.69
C GLU A 151 4.52 2.92 -7.83
N GLN A 152 3.23 3.02 -8.14
CA GLN A 152 2.53 4.30 -8.21
C GLN A 152 1.99 4.77 -6.85
N ARG A 153 2.09 3.94 -5.81
CA ARG A 153 1.56 4.22 -4.47
C ARG A 153 2.60 4.72 -3.48
N SER A 154 3.89 4.65 -3.82
CA SER A 154 4.99 5.05 -2.92
C SER A 154 4.87 4.43 -1.52
N LEU A 155 4.56 3.13 -1.45
CA LEU A 155 4.42 2.38 -0.20
C LEU A 155 5.70 1.59 0.12
N VAL A 156 5.97 1.40 1.41
CA VAL A 156 7.10 0.57 1.86
C VAL A 156 6.83 -0.91 1.61
N PRO A 157 7.85 -1.76 1.40
CA PRO A 157 7.68 -3.19 1.22
C PRO A 157 6.91 -3.89 2.36
N ALA A 158 7.06 -3.39 3.60
CA ALA A 158 6.39 -3.95 4.77
C ALA A 158 4.86 -3.92 4.70
N ASN A 159 4.24 -3.00 3.95
CA ASN A 159 2.77 -2.96 3.80
C ASN A 159 2.23 -4.25 3.19
N MET A 160 3.03 -4.93 2.37
CA MET A 160 2.68 -6.20 1.73
C MET A 160 2.68 -7.39 2.70
N ALA A 161 3.25 -7.24 3.90
CA ALA A 161 3.23 -8.27 4.93
C ALA A 161 1.94 -8.27 5.76
N THR A 162 0.97 -7.41 5.47
CA THR A 162 -0.24 -7.33 6.27
C THR A 162 -1.38 -8.12 5.62
N ASN A 163 -1.93 -9.08 6.38
CA ASN A 163 -3.19 -9.74 6.05
C ASN A 163 -4.15 -9.60 7.25
N PRO A 164 -5.09 -8.65 7.23
CA PRO A 164 -6.02 -8.43 8.34
C PRO A 164 -7.06 -9.56 8.49
N LYS A 165 -7.16 -10.50 7.53
CA LYS A 165 -8.13 -11.60 7.51
C LYS A 165 -7.50 -12.98 7.75
N ALA A 166 -6.19 -13.07 7.95
CA ALA A 166 -5.50 -14.30 8.33
C ALA A 166 -5.20 -14.29 9.84
N SER A 167 -5.56 -15.38 10.53
CA SER A 167 -5.26 -15.55 11.96
C SER A 167 -3.91 -16.20 12.22
N GLU A 168 -3.36 -16.93 11.24
CA GLU A 168 -1.96 -17.32 11.26
C GLU A 168 -1.11 -16.18 10.71
N GLN A 169 0.10 -16.04 11.24
CA GLN A 169 1.21 -15.27 10.67
C GLN A 169 1.69 -15.87 9.33
N VAL A 170 0.76 -16.35 8.52
CA VAL A 170 0.98 -16.77 7.14
C VAL A 170 0.98 -15.49 6.32
N PHE A 171 2.15 -14.87 6.30
CA PHE A 171 2.56 -13.72 5.49
C PHE A 171 2.56 -14.02 3.97
N SER A 172 1.82 -15.03 3.53
CA SER A 172 1.91 -15.62 2.19
C SER A 172 1.04 -14.93 1.14
N SER A 173 0.19 -13.99 1.54
CA SER A 173 -0.48 -13.11 0.58
C SER A 173 -0.75 -11.74 1.22
N PRO A 174 -0.21 -10.65 0.65
CA PRO A 174 -0.77 -9.32 0.86
C PRO A 174 -2.26 -9.37 0.56
N VAL A 175 -3.09 -8.77 1.41
CA VAL A 175 -4.50 -8.56 1.06
C VAL A 175 -4.63 -7.19 0.46
N LEU A 176 -4.80 -7.18 -0.86
CA LEU A 176 -5.47 -6.07 -1.52
C LEU A 176 -6.90 -6.03 -1.01
N GLN A 177 -7.22 -5.01 -0.20
CA GLN A 177 -8.59 -4.76 0.22
C GLN A 177 -9.30 -4.02 -0.90
N GLU A 178 -10.19 -4.69 -1.60
CA GLU A 178 -11.05 -4.06 -2.60
C GLU A 178 -12.29 -3.49 -1.91
N LEU A 179 -12.66 -2.26 -2.26
CA LEU A 179 -13.72 -1.50 -1.61
C LEU A 179 -14.60 -0.85 -2.67
N ALA A 180 -15.88 -0.67 -2.36
CA ALA A 180 -16.79 0.16 -3.14
C ALA A 180 -17.41 1.25 -2.27
N ILE A 181 -17.61 2.42 -2.86
CA ILE A 181 -18.34 3.52 -2.26
C ILE A 181 -19.84 3.20 -2.29
N VAL A 182 -20.51 3.39 -1.15
CA VAL A 182 -21.94 3.12 -0.96
C VAL A 182 -22.74 4.42 -0.89
N LYS A 183 -22.13 5.47 -0.34
CA LYS A 183 -22.71 6.82 -0.18
C LYS A 183 -21.66 7.85 -0.56
N ASN A 184 -22.09 9.01 -1.05
CA ASN A 184 -21.17 10.11 -1.35
C ASN A 184 -20.22 10.35 -0.17
N LEU A 185 -18.92 10.34 -0.47
CA LEU A 185 -17.87 10.54 0.52
C LEU A 185 -16.88 11.59 0.00
N THR A 186 -16.80 12.71 0.71
CA THR A 186 -15.81 13.75 0.41
C THR A 186 -14.45 13.35 0.98
N VAL A 187 -13.42 13.44 0.15
CA VAL A 187 -12.02 13.12 0.45
C VAL A 187 -11.10 14.23 -0.07
N GLU A 188 -9.86 14.28 0.41
CA GLU A 188 -8.81 15.00 -0.31
C GLU A 188 -8.22 14.06 -1.37
N ALA A 189 -8.17 14.51 -2.63
CA ALA A 189 -7.64 13.74 -3.75
C ALA A 189 -6.49 14.48 -4.43
N GLY A 190 -5.48 13.73 -4.86
CA GLY A 190 -4.31 14.29 -5.53
C GLY A 190 -3.27 13.23 -5.89
N PRO A 191 -2.28 13.61 -6.72
CA PRO A 191 -1.17 12.75 -7.10
C PRO A 191 -0.24 12.42 -5.92
N ILE A 192 0.32 11.22 -5.95
CA ILE A 192 1.22 10.66 -4.92
C ILE A 192 2.67 11.01 -5.24
N ALA A 193 3.38 11.62 -4.29
CA ALA A 193 4.78 11.97 -4.44
C ALA A 193 5.68 10.72 -4.62
N PRO A 194 6.76 10.80 -5.42
CA PRO A 194 7.78 9.76 -5.46
C PRO A 194 8.41 9.58 -4.08
N TRP A 195 8.43 8.34 -3.57
CA TRP A 195 9.06 8.01 -2.29
C TRP A 195 9.44 6.53 -2.24
N PHE A 196 10.24 6.11 -1.26
CA PHE A 196 10.66 4.71 -1.06
C PHE A 196 11.17 4.00 -2.33
N GLU A 197 12.03 4.66 -3.11
CA GLU A 197 12.53 4.19 -4.43
C GLU A 197 11.46 3.91 -5.49
N GLN A 198 10.22 4.36 -5.27
CA GLN A 198 9.13 4.23 -6.22
C GLN A 198 8.80 5.58 -6.88
N PRO A 199 8.35 5.56 -8.15
CA PRO A 199 8.03 6.78 -8.87
C PRO A 199 6.81 7.52 -8.32
N GLY A 200 5.87 6.85 -7.65
CA GLY A 200 4.60 7.47 -7.30
C GLY A 200 3.79 7.85 -8.55
N ASN A 201 3.25 9.06 -8.58
CA ASN A 201 2.37 9.61 -9.63
C ASN A 201 1.00 8.92 -9.76
N GLY A 202 0.68 7.96 -8.89
CA GLY A 202 -0.68 7.45 -8.76
C GLY A 202 -1.60 8.48 -8.13
N MET A 203 -2.91 8.22 -8.14
CA MET A 203 -3.88 9.02 -7.39
C MET A 203 -4.09 8.42 -6.00
N GLN A 204 -4.07 9.25 -4.95
CA GLN A 204 -4.54 8.86 -3.62
C GLN A 204 -5.78 9.62 -3.20
N PHE A 205 -6.61 8.95 -2.40
CA PHE A 205 -7.74 9.52 -1.69
C PHE A 205 -7.46 9.45 -0.19
N HIS A 206 -7.37 10.62 0.45
CA HIS A 206 -7.18 10.75 1.88
C HIS A 206 -8.53 11.02 2.55
N LEU A 207 -8.96 10.06 3.38
CA LEU A 207 -10.21 10.10 4.11
C LEU A 207 -10.03 10.85 5.43
N ALA A 208 -11.07 11.57 5.86
CA ALA A 208 -11.13 12.19 7.18
C ALA A 208 -11.30 11.18 8.35
N MET A 209 -11.41 9.88 8.03
CA MET A 209 -11.60 8.80 9.00
C MET A 209 -10.88 7.53 8.54
N PRO A 210 -10.52 6.62 9.47
CA PRO A 210 -9.97 5.31 9.11
C PRO A 210 -10.94 4.50 8.24
N VAL A 211 -10.39 3.62 7.41
CA VAL A 211 -11.18 2.75 6.52
C VAL A 211 -12.17 1.88 7.31
N TRP A 212 -11.76 1.29 8.43
CA TRP A 212 -12.66 0.49 9.27
C TRP A 212 -13.90 1.28 9.71
N GLN A 213 -13.72 2.57 10.01
CA GLN A 213 -14.79 3.46 10.41
C GLN A 213 -15.69 3.80 9.23
N ALA A 214 -15.11 4.09 8.06
CA ALA A 214 -15.89 4.36 6.84
C ALA A 214 -16.73 3.14 6.41
N VAL A 215 -16.24 1.91 6.64
CA VAL A 215 -17.02 0.67 6.45
C VAL A 215 -18.14 0.57 7.48
N ARG A 216 -17.83 0.73 8.77
CA ARG A 216 -18.82 0.68 9.87
C ARG A 216 -19.95 1.70 9.68
N ASP A 217 -19.61 2.91 9.28
CA ASP A 217 -20.55 4.03 9.12
C ASP A 217 -21.31 3.94 7.76
N GLY A 218 -20.98 2.93 6.94
CA GLY A 218 -21.69 2.59 5.71
C GLY A 218 -21.40 3.50 4.52
N PHE A 219 -20.24 4.16 4.52
CA PHE A 219 -19.71 4.87 3.35
C PHE A 219 -19.00 3.92 2.39
N LEU A 220 -18.32 2.92 2.93
CA LEU A 220 -17.60 1.89 2.20
C LEU A 220 -18.18 0.51 2.47
N VAL A 221 -17.95 -0.39 1.53
CA VAL A 221 -18.15 -1.81 1.72
C VAL A 221 -17.00 -2.57 1.08
N GLU A 222 -16.48 -3.56 1.79
CA GLU A 222 -15.47 -4.46 1.25
C GLU A 222 -16.07 -5.35 0.15
N LEU A 223 -15.31 -5.51 -0.91
CA LEU A 223 -15.60 -6.41 -2.02
C LEU A 223 -14.89 -7.75 -1.81
N CYS A 224 -15.42 -8.78 -2.45
CA CYS A 224 -14.83 -10.10 -2.48
C CYS A 224 -15.19 -10.84 -3.75
N LYS A 225 -14.45 -11.92 -4.02
CA LYS A 225 -14.73 -12.82 -5.14
C LYS A 225 -15.74 -13.89 -4.71
N PRO A 226 -16.84 -14.10 -5.44
CA PRO A 226 -17.81 -15.13 -5.09
C PRO A 226 -17.15 -16.51 -4.85
N ALA A 227 -17.73 -17.29 -3.93
CA ALA A 227 -17.22 -18.60 -3.51
C ALA A 227 -15.82 -18.57 -2.84
N THR A 228 -15.41 -17.41 -2.32
CA THR A 228 -14.27 -17.30 -1.39
C THR A 228 -14.73 -17.15 0.05
N TYR A 229 -13.83 -17.44 0.98
CA TYR A 229 -14.09 -17.42 2.41
C TYR A 229 -13.05 -16.60 3.15
N ALA A 230 -13.44 -16.05 4.30
CA ALA A 230 -12.53 -15.29 5.16
C ALA A 230 -12.90 -15.43 6.64
N CYS A 231 -11.98 -15.05 7.51
CA CYS A 231 -12.32 -14.77 8.91
C CYS A 231 -12.73 -13.31 9.08
N GLY A 232 -13.59 -13.07 10.07
CA GLY A 232 -14.08 -11.74 10.40
C GLY A 232 -14.45 -11.62 11.87
N ASN A 233 -15.07 -10.51 12.22
CA ASN A 233 -15.65 -10.25 13.52
C ASN A 233 -17.12 -9.88 13.36
N ARG A 234 -17.96 -10.27 14.32
CA ARG A 234 -19.30 -9.70 14.41
C ARG A 234 -19.17 -8.19 14.69
N PRO A 235 -19.84 -7.33 13.89
CA PRO A 235 -19.78 -5.88 14.08
C PRO A 235 -20.10 -5.47 15.52
N GLY A 236 -19.26 -4.61 16.10
CA GLY A 236 -19.43 -4.09 17.46
C GLY A 236 -19.12 -5.08 18.59
N THR A 237 -18.55 -6.25 18.29
CA THR A 237 -18.18 -7.27 19.29
C THR A 237 -16.81 -7.90 18.99
N ASN A 238 -16.28 -8.67 19.94
CA ASN A 238 -15.05 -9.46 19.76
C ASN A 238 -15.33 -10.92 19.37
N PHE A 239 -16.57 -11.25 18.98
CA PHE A 239 -16.89 -12.60 18.51
C PHE A 239 -16.36 -12.80 17.10
N GLN A 240 -15.54 -13.84 16.96
CA GLN A 240 -14.94 -14.21 15.69
C GLN A 240 -15.97 -14.91 14.81
N THR A 241 -16.01 -14.57 13.53
CA THR A 241 -16.92 -15.13 12.54
C THR A 241 -16.15 -15.71 11.37
N TRP A 242 -16.78 -16.60 10.62
CA TRP A 242 -16.34 -16.91 9.27
C TRP A 242 -17.32 -16.33 8.25
N LEU A 243 -16.76 -15.82 7.17
CA LEU A 243 -17.45 -15.10 6.12
C LEU A 243 -17.44 -15.93 4.85
N THR A 244 -18.54 -15.86 4.10
CA THR A 244 -18.62 -16.32 2.72
C THR A 244 -18.83 -15.13 1.80
N CYS A 245 -18.23 -15.15 0.61
CA CYS A 245 -18.53 -14.17 -0.40
C CYS A 245 -19.75 -14.60 -1.21
N ASN A 246 -20.81 -13.79 -1.19
CA ASN A 246 -22.02 -14.06 -1.96
C ASN A 246 -21.81 -13.82 -3.47
N MET A 247 -22.81 -14.18 -4.28
CA MET A 247 -22.76 -14.01 -5.74
C MET A 247 -22.67 -12.55 -6.21
N SER A 248 -23.01 -11.60 -5.34
CA SER A 248 -22.91 -10.16 -5.59
C SER A 248 -21.53 -9.58 -5.24
N GLY A 249 -20.57 -10.41 -4.81
CA GLY A 249 -19.24 -9.97 -4.41
C GLY A 249 -19.22 -9.23 -3.08
N ARG A 250 -20.10 -9.61 -2.15
CA ARG A 250 -20.17 -9.05 -0.79
C ARG A 250 -19.93 -10.12 0.25
N TRP A 251 -19.18 -9.76 1.29
CA TRP A 251 -19.00 -10.62 2.45
C TRP A 251 -20.29 -10.74 3.26
N GLU A 252 -20.65 -11.97 3.60
CA GLU A 252 -21.77 -12.30 4.48
C GLU A 252 -21.26 -13.22 5.59
N THR A 253 -21.76 -13.00 6.81
CA THR A 253 -21.47 -13.90 7.94
C THR A 253 -22.11 -15.25 7.67
N ALA A 254 -21.29 -16.28 7.47
CA ALA A 254 -21.73 -17.66 7.30
C ALA A 254 -21.88 -18.37 8.67
N GLY A 255 -21.17 -17.89 9.69
CA GLY A 255 -21.39 -18.31 11.08
C GLY A 255 -20.41 -17.68 12.06
N GLU A 256 -20.53 -18.08 13.32
CA GLU A 256 -19.83 -17.49 14.46
C GLU A 256 -19.13 -18.57 15.29
N CYS A 257 -17.90 -18.29 15.70
CA CYS A 257 -17.14 -19.13 16.60
C CYS A 257 -17.59 -18.93 18.05
N ALA A 258 -17.42 -19.96 18.88
CA ALA A 258 -17.66 -19.83 20.32
C ALA A 258 -16.74 -18.77 20.96
N ALA A 259 -17.12 -18.28 22.14
CA ALA A 259 -16.40 -17.20 22.83
C ALA A 259 -14.91 -17.54 23.11
N ASP A 260 -14.61 -18.81 23.36
CA ASP A 260 -13.29 -19.38 23.60
C ASP A 260 -12.58 -19.84 22.33
N GLN A 261 -13.19 -19.62 21.16
CA GLN A 261 -12.64 -19.96 19.86
C GLN A 261 -12.24 -18.72 19.06
N HIS A 262 -11.37 -18.92 18.09
CA HIS A 262 -10.99 -17.93 17.08
C HIS A 262 -11.21 -18.53 15.70
N CYS A 263 -11.55 -17.68 14.73
CA CYS A 263 -11.62 -18.12 13.34
C CYS A 263 -10.20 -18.28 12.80
N LYS A 264 -9.99 -19.36 12.05
CA LYS A 264 -8.75 -19.60 11.34
C LYS A 264 -9.00 -19.95 9.89
N LEU A 265 -8.40 -19.16 8.99
CA LEU A 265 -8.39 -19.42 7.56
C LEU A 265 -7.17 -20.27 7.22
N HIS A 266 -7.39 -21.50 6.77
CA HIS A 266 -6.30 -22.43 6.44
C HIS A 266 -5.70 -22.10 5.08
N SER A 267 -4.39 -21.89 5.03
CA SER A 267 -3.68 -21.52 3.79
C SER A 267 -3.71 -22.61 2.71
N ALA A 268 -3.82 -23.88 3.11
CA ALA A 268 -3.78 -25.02 2.19
C ALA A 268 -5.05 -25.15 1.32
N ASN A 269 -6.22 -24.76 1.85
CA ASN A 269 -7.50 -24.94 1.18
C ASN A 269 -8.39 -23.69 1.18
N THR A 270 -7.95 -22.59 1.81
CA THR A 270 -8.69 -21.33 1.93
C THR A 270 -10.06 -21.46 2.60
N VAL A 271 -10.24 -22.49 3.44
CA VAL A 271 -11.48 -22.71 4.19
C VAL A 271 -11.28 -22.26 5.64
N PRO A 272 -12.24 -21.51 6.23
CA PRO A 272 -12.19 -21.11 7.63
C PRO A 272 -12.70 -22.21 8.56
N SER A 273 -12.16 -22.26 9.77
CA SER A 273 -12.66 -23.11 10.86
C SER A 273 -12.55 -22.39 12.20
N CYS A 274 -13.41 -22.72 13.16
CA CYS A 274 -13.28 -22.24 14.53
C CYS A 274 -12.35 -23.16 15.33
N GLU A 275 -11.24 -22.62 15.83
CA GLU A 275 -10.28 -23.33 16.66
C GLU A 275 -10.25 -22.75 18.07
N ALA A 276 -10.03 -23.60 19.08
CA ALA A 276 -9.87 -23.14 20.46
C ALA A 276 -8.72 -22.13 20.55
N LYS A 277 -8.94 -21.02 21.28
CA LYS A 277 -7.86 -20.10 21.62
C LYS A 277 -6.85 -20.87 22.47
N LYS A 278 -5.58 -20.91 22.06
CA LYS A 278 -4.54 -21.46 22.93
C LYS A 278 -4.51 -20.63 24.21
N LEU A 279 -4.80 -21.27 25.35
CA LEU A 279 -4.50 -20.70 26.65
C LEU A 279 -2.99 -20.43 26.66
N SER A 280 -2.60 -19.16 26.78
CA SER A 280 -1.21 -18.83 27.07
C SER A 280 -0.84 -19.53 28.36
N ALA A 281 0.06 -20.51 28.29
CA ALA A 281 0.72 -21.04 29.47
C ALA A 281 1.49 -19.85 30.09
N ASN A 282 1.09 -19.47 31.30
CA ASN A 282 1.79 -18.47 32.12
C ASN A 282 3.22 -18.90 32.39
#